data_AF-A0A0Q6VQQ4-F1
#
_entry.id   AF-A0A0Q6VQQ4-F1
#
_cell.length_a   1.000
_cell.length_b   1.000
_cell.length_c   1.000
_cell.angle_alpha   90.00
_cell.angle_beta   90.00
_cell.angle_gamma   90.00
#
_symmetry.space_group_name_H-M   'P 1'
#
loop_
_entity.id
_entity.type
_entity.pdbx_description
1 polymer ?
#
loop_
_entity_poly.entity_id
_entity_poly.type
_entity_poly.pdbx_seq_one_letter_code
_entity_poly.pdbx_strand_id
1 'polypeptide(L)' 'MQRYRDSWEISLCDLSDLMVATYINQKIAEIKMCEEAEFRLKNKERDDTEYFDGQLLEALVDCRKHAK' A
#
# COMPACT_ATOMS: atom_id res chain seq x y z
N MET A 1 3.61 28.66 -13.11
CA MET A 1 3.84 27.92 -11.85
C MET A 1 2.50 27.62 -11.18
N GLN A 2 1.65 26.74 -11.73
CA GLN A 2 0.31 26.42 -11.17
C GLN A 2 -0.16 25.01 -11.62
N ARG A 3 0.70 23.99 -11.50
CA ARG A 3 0.33 22.60 -11.88
C ARG A 3 0.85 21.52 -10.91
N TYR A 4 1.21 21.90 -9.68
CA TYR A 4 1.90 20.99 -8.75
C TYR A 4 1.28 20.90 -7.35
N ARG A 5 0.10 21.49 -7.10
CA ARG A 5 -0.56 21.43 -5.78
C ARG A 5 -1.79 20.54 -5.74
N ASP A 6 -2.49 20.36 -6.85
CA ASP A 6 -3.77 19.63 -6.86
C ASP A 6 -3.62 18.09 -6.93
N SER A 7 -2.39 17.57 -7.01
CA SER A 7 -2.11 16.14 -7.22
C SER A 7 -1.40 15.45 -6.06
N TRP A 8 -1.28 16.11 -4.89
CA TRP A 8 -0.54 15.58 -3.74
C TRP A 8 -1.41 14.95 -2.66
N GLU A 9 -2.74 14.93 -2.83
CA GLU A 9 -3.67 14.32 -1.87
C GLU A 9 -4.44 13.17 -2.53
N ILE A 10 -3.73 12.13 -3.00
CA ILE A 10 -4.38 10.83 -3.08
C ILE A 10 -4.49 10.35 -1.64
N SER A 11 -5.71 10.23 -1.12
CA SER A 11 -5.93 9.69 0.22
C SER A 11 -5.39 8.27 0.25
N LEU A 12 -4.84 7.82 1.40
CA LEU A 12 -4.46 6.41 1.59
C LEU A 12 -5.64 5.47 1.28
N CYS A 13 -6.87 5.95 1.45
CA CYS A 13 -8.09 5.24 1.12
C CYS A 13 -8.30 5.00 -0.38
N ASP A 14 -7.77 5.86 -1.24
CA ASP A 14 -7.96 5.80 -2.70
C ASP A 14 -6.89 4.94 -3.39
N LEU A 15 -5.87 4.51 -2.65
CA LEU A 15 -4.87 3.61 -3.18
C LEU A 15 -5.47 2.22 -3.41
N SER A 16 -5.05 1.53 -4.47
CA SER A 16 -5.39 0.12 -4.67
C SER A 16 -4.44 -0.80 -3.90
N ASP A 17 -4.82 -2.05 -3.70
CA ASP A 17 -3.99 -3.06 -3.03
C ASP A 17 -2.67 -3.26 -3.77
N LEU A 18 -2.69 -3.23 -5.10
CA LEU A 18 -1.48 -3.22 -5.92
C LEU A 18 -0.58 -2.02 -5.62
N MET A 19 -1.14 -0.81 -5.49
CA MET A 19 -0.35 0.39 -5.20
C MET A 19 0.25 0.34 -3.79
N VAL A 20 -0.51 -0.13 -2.80
CA VAL A 20 0.01 -0.31 -1.43
C VAL A 20 1.14 -1.35 -1.41
N ALA A 21 0.95 -2.51 -2.06
CA ALA A 21 2.00 -3.54 -2.18
C ALA A 21 3.25 -2.99 -2.88
N THR A 22 3.07 -2.22 -3.95
CA THR A 22 4.15 -1.58 -4.70
C THR A 22 4.93 -0.59 -3.82
N TYR A 23 4.23 0.24 -3.04
CA TYR A 23 4.87 1.22 -2.17
C TYR A 23 5.65 0.56 -1.03
N ILE A 24 5.14 -0.53 -0.45
CA ILE A 24 5.86 -1.33 0.54
C ILE A 24 7.16 -1.89 -0.07
N ASN A 25 7.08 -2.47 -1.26
CA ASN A 25 8.24 -3.07 -1.94
C ASN A 25 9.29 -2.01 -2.32
N GLN A 26 8.85 -0.80 -2.66
CA GLN A 26 9.72 0.34 -2.99
C GLN A 26 10.20 1.14 -1.77
N LYS A 27 9.82 0.74 -0.55
CA LYS A 27 10.16 1.43 0.71
C LYS A 27 9.66 2.87 0.78
N ILE A 28 8.54 3.16 0.12
CA ILE A 28 7.89 4.47 0.13
C ILE A 28 6.89 4.52 1.28
N ALA A 29 7.09 5.45 2.22
CA ALA A 29 6.25 5.60 3.41
C ALA A 29 5.99 4.26 4.14
N GLU A 30 7.02 3.40 4.19
CA GLU A 30 6.93 1.97 4.54
C GLU A 30 6.07 1.72 5.78
N ILE A 31 6.33 2.39 6.91
CA ILE A 31 5.54 2.22 8.14
C ILE A 31 4.04 2.41 7.91
N LYS A 32 3.66 3.53 7.27
CA LYS A 32 2.25 3.85 6.99
C LYS A 32 1.61 2.87 6.01
N MET A 33 2.38 2.42 5.00
CA MET A 33 1.87 1.46 4.02
C MET A 33 1.68 0.08 4.62
N CYS A 34 2.52 -0.32 5.57
CA CYS A 34 2.37 -1.59 6.26
C CYS A 34 1.19 -1.57 7.25
N GLU A 35 0.95 -0.44 7.91
CA GLU A 35 -0.27 -0.23 8.70
C GLU A 35 -1.54 -0.30 7.83
N GLU A 36 -1.54 0.37 6.67
CA GLU A 36 -2.67 0.31 5.74
C GLU A 36 -2.87 -1.10 5.18
N ALA A 37 -1.81 -1.80 4.76
CA ALA A 37 -1.90 -3.18 4.28
C ALA A 37 -2.49 -4.12 5.34
N GLU A 38 -2.06 -3.99 6.59
CA GLU A 38 -2.63 -4.75 7.70
C GLU A 38 -4.10 -4.41 7.94
N PHE A 39 -4.47 -3.14 7.86
CA PHE A 39 -5.86 -2.71 7.99
C PHE A 39 -6.75 -3.31 6.88
N ARG A 40 -6.29 -3.25 5.62
CA ARG A 40 -7.05 -3.76 4.46
C ARG A 40 -7.28 -5.26 4.52
N LEU A 41 -6.23 -6.04 4.78
CA LEU A 41 -6.31 -7.50 4.87
C LEU A 41 -7.27 -7.98 5.97
N LYS A 42 -7.56 -7.14 6.98
CA LYS A 42 -8.49 -7.45 8.08
C LYS A 42 -9.91 -6.91 7.86
N ASN A 43 -10.05 -5.75 7.22
CA ASN A 43 -11.29 -4.97 7.29
C ASN A 43 -11.91 -4.60 5.94
N LYS A 44 -11.20 -4.79 4.81
CA LYS A 44 -11.71 -4.45 3.48
C LYS A 44 -11.81 -5.68 2.60
N GLU A 45 -12.79 -5.66 1.70
CA GLU A 45 -12.82 -6.55 0.54
C GLU A 45 -11.62 -6.24 -0.37
N ARG A 46 -11.07 -7.28 -1.00
CA ARG A 46 -9.94 -7.11 -1.92
C ARG A 46 -10.43 -6.41 -3.18
N ASP A 47 -9.63 -5.50 -3.72
CA ASP A 47 -10.02 -4.70 -4.90
C ASP A 47 -9.67 -5.35 -6.24
N ASP A 48 -9.20 -6.60 -6.22
CA ASP A 48 -8.77 -7.40 -7.37
C ASP A 48 -7.73 -6.72 -8.27
N THR A 49 -6.98 -5.74 -7.76
CA THR A 49 -5.95 -5.03 -8.54
C THR A 49 -4.58 -5.70 -8.54
N GLU A 50 -4.37 -6.69 -7.67
CA GLU A 50 -3.10 -7.42 -7.57
C GLU A 50 -2.73 -8.11 -8.90
N TYR A 51 -1.43 -8.20 -9.20
CA TYR A 51 -0.96 -8.98 -10.35
C TYR A 51 -1.09 -10.48 -10.12
N PHE A 52 -1.08 -10.91 -8.86
CA PHE A 52 -1.24 -12.29 -8.42
C PHE A 52 -1.87 -12.35 -7.04
N ASP A 53 -2.58 -13.44 -6.76
CA ASP A 53 -3.29 -13.63 -5.49
C ASP A 53 -2.34 -13.55 -4.29
N GLY A 54 -2.62 -12.64 -3.36
CA GLY A 54 -1.89 -12.51 -2.11
C GLY A 54 -0.66 -11.60 -2.17
N GLN A 55 -0.48 -10.84 -3.26
CA GLN A 55 0.64 -9.90 -3.42
C GLN A 55 0.79 -8.90 -2.26
N LEU A 56 -0.31 -8.33 -1.76
CA LEU A 56 -0.33 -7.40 -0.62
C LEU A 56 0.08 -8.08 0.68
N LEU A 57 -0.32 -9.35 0.87
CA LEU A 57 0.05 -10.13 2.04
C LEU A 57 1.55 -10.42 2.03
N GLU A 58 2.10 -10.81 0.88
CA GLU A 58 3.54 -11.03 0.72
C GLU A 58 4.33 -9.76 1.03
N ALA A 59 3.93 -8.62 0.48
CA ALA A 59 4.56 -7.33 0.75
C ALA A 59 4.52 -6.97 2.25
N LEU A 60 3.39 -7.17 2.93
CA LEU A 60 3.26 -6.93 4.37
C LEU A 60 4.20 -7.84 5.20
N VAL A 61 4.30 -9.12 4.83
CA VAL A 61 5.20 -10.06 5.51
C VAL A 61 6.65 -9.61 5.38
N ASP A 62 7.06 -9.15 4.20
CA ASP A 62 8.42 -8.66 3.96
C ASP A 62 8.72 -7.34 4.68
N CYS A 63 7.75 -6.42 4.72
CA CYS A 63 7.86 -5.22 5.54
C CYS A 63 8.14 -5.55 7.02
N ARG A 64 7.41 -6.53 7.58
CA ARG A 64 7.58 -6.95 8.97
C ARG A 64 8.94 -7.63 9.24
N LYS A 65 9.56 -8.23 8.23
CA LYS A 65 10.92 -8.80 8.36
C LYS A 65 11.98 -7.71 8.49
N HIS A 66 11.80 -6.56 7.83
CA HIS A 66 12.78 -5.46 7.84
C HIS A 66 12.60 -4.49 9.02
N ALA A 67 11.48 -4.55 9.74
CA ALA A 67 11.24 -3.76 10.94
C ALA A 67 11.92 -4.31 12.21
N LYS A 68 12.65 -5.43 12.13
CA LYS A 68 13.46 -6.03 13.20
C LYS A 68 14.94 -5.73 13.01
#